data_AF-A0AAV1RZL7-F1
#
_entry.id   AF-A0AAV1RZL7-F1
#
_cell.length_a   1.000
_cell.length_b   1.000
_cell.length_c   1.000
_cell.angle_alpha   90.00
_cell.angle_beta   90.00
_cell.angle_gamma   90.00
#
_symmetry.space_group_name_H-M   'P 1'
#
loop_
_entity.id
_entity.type
_entity.pdbx_description
1 polymer ?
#
loop_
_entity_poly.entity_id
_entity_poly.type
_entity_poly.pdbx_seq_one_letter_code
_entity_poly.pdbx_strand_id
1 'polypeptide(L)'
;MYMEPFNQKSLERVVSQRALQIGSSFPCQICVVGFLSGVCLTSLFLAALTSLGTFEFGGISFSAISLGNSPLNSSSSGFISEYTVSSADCKLKRKEIITERWVDSKGSKNGVDDERVSLLHSAWSALLSKSEDGEIAFWESAGLNKSAVPNAPHLENCKLSEQVNERLDKRAENESLPPWTTWKGLLDTHPASMLNEQLRYFRHQEISEGAYPPWITGSDEENYPLTRKVQRDIWLHQHPENCRNPNTRFLVADWERLPGFGIGAQLAGMCGLLAIAINEKRVLVTSYYNRADHDGCKGSFRSSWSCYFFPETSQECRDRAFELMGSKEALERRIITTKDNYTSKEIWTGRTPRVWNEPWSFLQPTTEINGSLVAFHRKMDRRWWRAQAIRYLMRFQTQYMCGLMNVARNAAFGKEAAKMVLTSLGREWPEDFGNKRRSDIEEFVWANYRPWIPRPLLSMHVRMGDKACEMKVVEFEGYMHLADRIRQRFPHLKSIWLSTEMQEVINKSKLYTNWNFYYTNVTRQVGNMTMATYEASLGRQTSTDYPLVNFLMATEADFFVGALGSTWCFLIDGMRNTGGKVMAGYLSVNKDRFW
;
A
#
# COMPACT_ATOMS: atom_id res chain seq x y z
N MET A 1 28.76 -53.52 9.38
CA MET A 1 29.65 -52.38 9.10
C MET A 1 28.92 -51.14 9.59
N TYR A 2 29.43 -50.47 10.63
CA TYR A 2 28.78 -49.28 11.20
C TYR A 2 29.00 -48.08 10.27
N MET A 3 27.96 -47.27 10.04
CA MET A 3 28.10 -45.88 9.57
C MET A 3 27.54 -44.95 10.65
N GLU A 4 28.34 -43.97 11.04
CA GLU A 4 27.98 -42.97 12.04
C GLU A 4 26.96 -41.95 11.49
N PRO A 5 26.07 -41.41 12.35
CA PRO A 5 25.20 -40.30 11.96
C PRO A 5 25.98 -38.98 11.98
N PHE A 6 26.09 -38.32 10.82
CA PHE A 6 26.71 -36.99 10.71
C PHE A 6 25.87 -35.89 11.39
N ASN A 7 26.20 -35.66 12.66
CA ASN A 7 26.11 -34.41 13.44
C ASN A 7 25.20 -33.27 12.89
N GLN A 8 23.90 -33.34 13.17
CA GLN A 8 22.87 -32.44 12.65
C GLN A 8 22.68 -31.13 13.47
N LYS A 9 23.73 -30.61 14.13
CA LYS A 9 23.63 -29.57 15.18
C LYS A 9 24.30 -28.21 14.91
N SER A 10 24.83 -27.93 13.72
CA SER A 10 25.65 -26.75 13.46
C SER A 10 25.04 -25.63 12.59
N LEU A 11 23.79 -25.75 12.11
CA LEU A 11 23.14 -24.73 11.28
C LEU A 11 22.19 -23.76 12.02
N GLU A 12 21.95 -23.96 13.32
CA GLU A 12 21.07 -23.11 14.13
C GLU A 12 21.79 -21.93 14.82
N ARG A 13 22.46 -21.04 14.07
CA ARG A 13 22.73 -19.65 14.50
C ARG A 13 23.32 -18.76 13.40
N VAL A 14 22.47 -18.32 12.47
CA VAL A 14 22.66 -17.02 11.80
C VAL A 14 21.67 -16.04 12.41
N VAL A 15 22.10 -15.41 13.51
CA VAL A 15 21.43 -14.28 14.16
C VAL A 15 22.39 -13.10 14.02
N SER A 16 21.92 -12.00 13.45
CA SER A 16 22.76 -10.82 13.25
C SER A 16 23.35 -10.35 14.58
N GLN A 17 24.68 -10.16 14.64
CA GLN A 17 25.32 -9.59 15.84
C GLN A 17 24.74 -8.20 16.19
N ARG A 18 24.27 -7.45 15.18
CA ARG A 18 23.54 -6.18 15.39
C ARG A 18 22.14 -6.36 15.97
N ALA A 19 21.42 -7.43 15.66
CA ALA A 19 20.11 -7.70 16.25
C ALA A 19 20.22 -7.96 17.77
N LEU A 20 21.31 -8.61 18.21
CA LEU A 20 21.64 -8.76 19.63
C LEU A 20 21.98 -7.42 20.30
N GLN A 21 22.74 -6.55 19.64
CA GLN A 21 23.07 -5.20 20.14
C GLN A 21 21.86 -4.24 20.19
N ILE A 22 20.89 -4.39 19.28
CA ILE A 22 19.65 -3.59 19.26
C ILE A 22 18.67 -4.07 20.36
N GLY A 23 18.60 -5.39 20.59
CA GLY A 23 17.80 -5.99 21.66
C GLY A 23 18.21 -5.58 23.08
N SER A 24 19.45 -5.11 23.28
CA SER A 24 19.96 -4.59 24.56
C SER A 24 19.71 -3.08 24.78
N SER A 25 18.92 -2.41 23.94
CA SER A 25 18.67 -0.96 24.06
C SER A 25 17.58 -0.62 25.10
N PHE A 26 17.78 0.51 25.80
CA PHE A 26 16.89 1.04 26.85
C PHE A 26 15.38 1.06 26.49
N PRO A 27 14.94 1.37 25.24
CA PRO A 27 13.52 1.35 24.87
C PRO A 27 12.86 -0.04 24.99
N CYS A 28 13.59 -1.13 24.71
CA CYS A 28 13.02 -2.48 24.82
C CYS A 28 12.96 -2.94 26.29
N GLN A 29 13.82 -2.43 27.18
CA GLN A 29 13.63 -2.60 28.62
C GLN A 29 12.37 -1.88 29.12
N ILE A 30 12.07 -0.66 28.65
CA ILE A 30 10.85 0.07 29.05
C ILE A 30 9.57 -0.67 28.60
N CYS A 31 9.57 -1.31 27.43
CA CYS A 31 8.42 -2.10 26.98
C CYS A 31 8.17 -3.35 27.83
N VAL A 32 9.23 -4.01 28.32
CA VAL A 32 9.13 -5.19 29.21
C VAL A 32 8.78 -4.75 30.64
N VAL A 33 9.44 -3.71 31.16
CA VAL A 33 9.21 -3.18 32.50
C VAL A 33 7.83 -2.53 32.62
N GLY A 34 7.33 -1.81 31.60
CA GLY A 34 5.99 -1.22 31.61
C GLY A 34 4.85 -2.24 31.64
N PHE A 35 5.07 -3.45 31.10
CA PHE A 35 4.10 -4.55 31.18
C PHE A 35 4.18 -5.29 32.53
N LEU A 36 5.39 -5.48 33.08
CA LEU A 36 5.59 -6.16 34.37
C LEU A 36 5.27 -5.26 35.58
N SER A 37 5.57 -3.96 35.53
CA SER A 37 5.24 -3.01 36.59
C SER A 37 3.73 -2.80 36.72
N GLY A 38 2.98 -2.86 35.62
CA GLY A 38 1.51 -2.86 35.64
C GLY A 38 0.91 -4.04 36.41
N VAL A 39 1.53 -5.22 36.31
CA VAL A 39 1.11 -6.42 37.06
C VAL A 39 1.54 -6.31 38.54
N CYS A 40 2.77 -5.88 38.81
CA CYS A 40 3.28 -5.73 40.18
C CYS A 40 2.56 -4.61 40.98
N LEU A 41 2.20 -3.49 40.33
CA LEU A 41 1.44 -2.41 40.98
C LEU A 41 0.05 -2.86 41.40
N THR A 42 -0.65 -3.67 40.58
CA THR A 42 -1.97 -4.20 40.97
C THR A 42 -1.90 -5.15 42.18
N SER A 43 -0.81 -5.91 42.34
CA SER A 43 -0.60 -6.74 43.55
C SER A 43 -0.11 -5.92 44.76
N LEU A 44 0.70 -4.88 44.56
CA LEU A 44 1.16 -3.99 45.63
C LEU A 44 0.02 -3.15 46.21
N PHE A 45 -0.87 -2.58 45.38
CA PHE A 45 -2.03 -1.83 45.88
C PHE A 45 -3.08 -2.70 46.57
N LEU A 46 -3.15 -4.01 46.28
CA LEU A 46 -4.00 -4.94 47.02
C LEU A 46 -3.41 -5.38 48.36
N ALA A 47 -2.08 -5.33 48.53
CA ALA A 47 -1.37 -5.66 49.76
C ALA A 47 -1.13 -4.44 50.69
N ALA A 48 -0.99 -3.24 50.12
CA ALA A 48 -0.68 -2.02 50.86
C ALA A 48 -1.87 -1.43 51.66
N LEU A 49 -3.08 -1.97 51.50
CA LEU A 49 -4.23 -1.64 52.36
C LEU A 49 -4.20 -2.40 53.71
N THR A 50 -3.20 -3.24 53.96
CA THR A 50 -3.09 -4.05 55.19
C THR A 50 -1.70 -4.02 55.86
N SER A 51 -1.09 -2.83 56.04
CA SER A 51 -0.09 -2.62 57.12
C SER A 51 0.24 -1.14 57.36
N LEU A 52 0.04 -0.66 58.59
CA LEU A 52 0.66 0.58 59.09
C LEU A 52 2.17 0.37 59.32
N GLY A 53 2.99 1.43 59.21
CA GLY A 53 4.38 1.40 59.68
C GLY A 53 5.22 2.62 59.28
N THR A 54 5.50 3.50 60.24
CA THR A 54 6.45 4.62 60.19
C THR A 54 7.90 4.19 59.94
N PHE A 55 8.72 5.03 59.28
CA PHE A 55 10.09 5.40 59.75
C PHE A 55 10.66 6.64 58.99
N GLU A 56 11.70 7.26 59.56
CA GLU A 56 12.20 8.61 59.26
C GLU A 56 13.64 8.67 58.66
N PHE A 57 13.91 9.80 57.96
CA PHE A 57 15.18 10.53 57.79
C PHE A 57 16.48 9.91 57.19
N GLY A 58 17.23 10.74 56.44
CA GLY A 58 18.65 10.51 56.07
C GLY A 58 19.18 11.35 54.88
N GLY A 59 19.58 12.62 55.10
CA GLY A 59 19.84 13.60 54.03
C GLY A 59 21.26 13.79 53.46
N ILE A 60 21.41 14.89 52.67
CA ILE A 60 22.62 15.66 52.24
C ILE A 60 23.71 14.93 51.40
N SER A 61 24.50 15.54 50.49
CA SER A 61 24.64 16.92 49.96
C SER A 61 25.34 16.88 48.58
N PHE A 62 25.32 17.97 47.79
CA PHE A 62 26.23 18.16 46.63
C PHE A 62 26.86 19.56 46.62
N SER A 63 28.17 19.60 46.36
CA SER A 63 29.00 20.82 46.36
C SER A 63 29.14 21.44 44.96
N ALA A 64 29.25 22.76 44.89
CA ALA A 64 29.58 23.51 43.68
C ALA A 64 31.10 23.72 43.52
N ILE A 65 31.54 24.13 42.32
CA ILE A 65 32.60 25.14 42.06
C ILE A 65 32.53 25.58 40.57
N SER A 66 33.00 26.79 40.28
CA SER A 66 32.85 27.55 39.04
C SER A 66 34.18 27.86 38.32
N LEU A 67 34.09 28.27 37.03
CA LEU A 67 34.91 29.22 36.23
C LEU A 67 34.54 28.99 34.72
N GLY A 68 34.63 29.91 33.75
CA GLY A 68 35.01 31.32 33.72
C GLY A 68 35.46 31.77 32.30
N ASN A 69 34.68 32.65 31.65
CA ASN A 69 34.87 33.43 30.39
C ASN A 69 36.33 33.85 30.00
N SER A 70 36.75 34.24 28.77
CA SER A 70 36.24 34.33 27.37
C SER A 70 37.45 34.65 26.41
N PRO A 71 37.38 35.43 25.30
CA PRO A 71 37.05 35.03 23.91
C PRO A 71 38.14 35.34 22.84
N LEU A 72 37.92 35.01 21.55
CA LEU A 72 38.53 35.73 20.40
C LEU A 72 37.68 35.66 19.11
N ASN A 73 37.67 36.75 18.33
CA ASN A 73 36.91 36.95 17.07
C ASN A 73 37.86 37.37 15.91
N SER A 74 37.54 37.00 14.66
CA SER A 74 37.88 37.62 13.34
C SER A 74 37.33 36.69 12.21
N SER A 75 36.93 37.07 10.99
CA SER A 75 37.21 38.25 10.14
C SER A 75 36.07 38.56 9.12
N SER A 76 36.23 39.63 8.34
CA SER A 76 35.47 40.00 7.12
C SER A 76 36.45 40.62 6.07
N SER A 77 36.11 41.10 4.86
CA SER A 77 34.85 41.37 4.11
C SER A 77 35.12 41.49 2.58
N GLY A 78 34.07 41.56 1.75
CA GLY A 78 34.11 42.09 0.37
C GLY A 78 34.34 41.08 -0.78
N PHE A 79 34.04 41.38 -2.05
CA PHE A 79 33.27 42.50 -2.66
C PHE A 79 32.78 42.09 -4.07
N ILE A 80 31.91 42.91 -4.69
CA ILE A 80 31.19 42.67 -5.97
C ILE A 80 32.06 43.01 -7.20
N SER A 81 31.81 42.37 -8.36
CA SER A 81 31.95 43.01 -9.67
C SER A 81 30.91 42.50 -10.68
N GLU A 82 30.72 43.27 -11.74
CA GLU A 82 29.51 43.37 -12.57
C GLU A 82 29.89 43.30 -14.05
N TYR A 83 29.10 42.62 -14.90
CA TYR A 83 29.17 42.80 -16.35
C TYR A 83 27.78 42.63 -16.99
N THR A 84 27.31 43.71 -17.62
CA THR A 84 26.11 43.76 -18.45
C THR A 84 26.52 43.79 -19.93
N VAL A 85 25.87 42.95 -20.77
CA VAL A 85 25.86 43.11 -22.23
C VAL A 85 24.43 42.80 -22.73
N SER A 86 23.98 43.57 -23.72
CA SER A 86 22.59 43.69 -24.14
C SER A 86 22.12 42.63 -25.16
N SER A 87 20.81 42.68 -25.44
CA SER A 87 20.08 41.86 -26.39
C SER A 87 20.59 41.91 -27.84
N ALA A 88 20.59 40.76 -28.51
CA ALA A 88 20.47 40.66 -29.97
C ALA A 88 19.58 39.46 -30.35
N ASP A 89 18.67 39.66 -31.30
CA ASP A 89 17.76 38.64 -31.82
C ASP A 89 18.52 37.48 -32.52
N CYS A 90 18.06 36.25 -32.30
CA CYS A 90 18.44 35.08 -33.12
C CYS A 90 17.28 34.08 -33.27
N LYS A 91 16.13 34.57 -33.75
CA LYS A 91 15.09 33.72 -34.36
C LYS A 91 15.42 33.41 -35.83
N LEU A 92 16.27 32.42 -36.10
CA LEU A 92 16.19 31.59 -37.32
C LEU A 92 17.13 30.35 -37.23
N LYS A 93 16.84 29.30 -38.01
CA LYS A 93 17.65 28.07 -38.19
C LYS A 93 17.93 27.19 -36.96
N ARG A 94 16.86 26.55 -36.40
CA ARG A 94 16.99 25.32 -35.58
C ARG A 94 16.39 24.05 -36.23
N LYS A 95 15.47 24.18 -37.20
CA LYS A 95 14.85 23.02 -37.90
C LYS A 95 15.84 22.19 -38.74
N GLU A 96 16.87 22.81 -39.31
CA GLU A 96 17.85 22.10 -40.16
C GLU A 96 18.81 21.22 -39.33
N ILE A 97 19.25 21.71 -38.16
CA ILE A 97 20.29 21.06 -37.31
C ILE A 97 19.85 19.70 -36.75
N ILE A 98 18.56 19.50 -36.47
CA ILE A 98 18.04 18.19 -36.04
C ILE A 98 18.08 17.20 -37.21
N THR A 99 17.72 17.66 -38.42
CA THR A 99 17.61 16.84 -39.62
C THR A 99 19.00 16.37 -40.10
N GLU A 100 20.00 17.24 -40.12
CA GLU A 100 21.36 16.87 -40.55
C GLU A 100 22.03 15.89 -39.57
N ARG A 101 21.75 15.98 -38.26
CA ARG A 101 22.30 15.04 -37.26
C ARG A 101 21.75 13.62 -37.38
N TRP A 102 20.61 13.44 -38.06
CA TRP A 102 20.00 12.13 -38.29
C TRP A 102 20.53 11.38 -39.51
N VAL A 103 21.18 12.07 -40.47
CA VAL A 103 21.63 11.46 -41.73
C VAL A 103 22.99 10.76 -41.59
N ASP A 104 23.88 11.25 -40.72
CA ASP A 104 25.28 10.80 -40.64
C ASP A 104 25.62 9.83 -39.48
N SER A 105 24.61 9.28 -38.79
CA SER A 105 24.84 8.20 -37.82
C SER A 105 24.67 6.82 -38.45
N LYS A 106 25.71 6.33 -39.13
CA LYS A 106 25.97 4.88 -39.26
C LYS A 106 26.60 4.31 -37.96
N GLY A 107 26.12 4.77 -36.80
CA GLY A 107 26.45 4.23 -35.49
C GLY A 107 25.50 3.10 -35.10
N SER A 108 26.05 2.04 -34.50
CA SER A 108 25.37 0.90 -33.84
C SER A 108 23.84 0.98 -33.72
N LYS A 109 23.11 0.02 -34.32
CA LYS A 109 21.65 -0.12 -34.19
C LYS A 109 21.16 -0.02 -32.73
N ASN A 110 21.96 -0.53 -31.78
CA ASN A 110 21.61 -0.51 -30.36
C ASN A 110 21.55 0.92 -29.77
N GLY A 111 22.38 1.85 -30.25
CA GLY A 111 22.42 3.22 -29.72
C GLY A 111 21.19 4.04 -30.11
N VAL A 112 20.73 3.91 -31.36
CA VAL A 112 19.53 4.59 -31.86
C VAL A 112 18.27 4.09 -31.14
N ASP A 113 18.18 2.79 -30.84
CA ASP A 113 17.04 2.25 -30.09
C ASP A 113 17.05 2.71 -28.61
N ASP A 114 18.21 2.81 -27.96
CA ASP A 114 18.30 3.29 -26.56
C ASP A 114 17.94 4.79 -26.41
N GLU A 115 18.25 5.62 -27.41
CA GLU A 115 17.80 7.02 -27.46
C GLU A 115 16.28 7.12 -27.61
N ARG A 116 15.68 6.31 -28.52
CA ARG A 116 14.22 6.27 -28.71
C ARG A 116 13.47 5.76 -27.48
N VAL A 117 14.00 4.73 -26.81
CA VAL A 117 13.48 4.23 -25.52
C VAL A 117 13.52 5.33 -24.47
N SER A 118 14.63 6.08 -24.40
CA SER A 118 14.78 7.18 -23.44
C SER A 118 13.83 8.35 -23.74
N LEU A 119 13.60 8.69 -25.01
CA LEU A 119 12.65 9.72 -25.43
C LEU A 119 11.21 9.33 -25.08
N LEU A 120 10.78 8.10 -25.38
CA LEU A 120 9.43 7.63 -25.06
C LEU A 120 9.18 7.53 -23.55
N HIS A 121 10.16 7.03 -22.79
CA HIS A 121 10.08 7.00 -21.32
C HIS A 121 10.03 8.41 -20.72
N SER A 122 10.75 9.37 -21.30
CA SER A 122 10.70 10.78 -20.89
C SER A 122 9.35 11.42 -21.22
N ALA A 123 8.77 11.14 -22.39
CA ALA A 123 7.45 11.60 -22.79
C ALA A 123 6.34 11.10 -21.84
N TRP A 124 6.36 9.81 -21.48
CA TRP A 124 5.45 9.28 -20.45
C TRP A 124 5.70 9.85 -19.06
N SER A 125 6.95 10.20 -18.74
CA SER A 125 7.28 10.88 -17.47
C SER A 125 6.75 12.32 -17.44
N ALA A 126 6.81 13.04 -18.57
CA ALA A 126 6.23 14.38 -18.72
C ALA A 126 4.70 14.37 -18.57
N LEU A 127 4.00 13.38 -19.16
CA LEU A 127 2.55 13.18 -18.98
C LEU A 127 2.13 12.88 -17.53
N LEU A 128 3.06 12.47 -16.65
CA LEU A 128 2.83 12.26 -15.23
C LEU A 128 3.27 13.44 -14.35
N SER A 129 3.92 14.46 -14.95
CA SER A 129 4.34 15.67 -14.24
C SER A 129 3.13 16.46 -13.73
N LYS A 130 3.24 17.00 -12.52
CA LYS A 130 2.28 17.97 -11.96
C LYS A 130 2.73 19.43 -12.14
N SER A 131 3.90 19.65 -12.73
CA SER A 131 4.43 20.99 -13.06
C SER A 131 4.16 21.29 -14.53
N GLU A 132 3.32 22.30 -14.78
CA GLU A 132 3.00 22.79 -16.13
C GLU A 132 4.27 23.34 -16.80
N ASP A 133 5.11 24.10 -16.08
CA ASP A 133 6.37 24.66 -16.60
C ASP A 133 7.33 23.57 -17.09
N GLY A 134 7.56 22.53 -16.28
CA GLY A 134 8.43 21.41 -16.62
C GLY A 134 7.86 20.52 -17.73
N GLU A 135 6.53 20.44 -17.83
CA GLU A 135 5.87 19.73 -18.90
C GLU A 135 5.99 20.48 -20.24
N ILE A 136 5.69 21.79 -20.27
CA ILE A 136 5.79 22.64 -21.47
C ILE A 136 7.23 22.62 -22.01
N ALA A 137 8.22 22.82 -21.14
CA ALA A 137 9.64 22.79 -21.52
C ALA A 137 10.07 21.46 -22.16
N PHE A 138 9.50 20.32 -21.73
CA PHE A 138 9.77 19.03 -22.36
C PHE A 138 9.19 18.96 -23.79
N TRP A 139 7.91 19.29 -23.98
CA TRP A 139 7.28 19.18 -25.30
C TRP A 139 7.90 20.13 -26.33
N GLU A 140 8.25 21.36 -25.91
CA GLU A 140 8.95 22.34 -26.77
C GLU A 140 10.36 21.88 -27.15
N SER A 141 11.13 21.33 -26.21
CA SER A 141 12.50 20.87 -26.47
C SER A 141 12.57 19.55 -27.23
N ALA A 142 11.62 18.64 -27.02
CA ALA A 142 11.51 17.37 -27.73
C ALA A 142 10.89 17.49 -29.13
N GLY A 143 10.18 18.59 -29.42
CA GLY A 143 9.45 18.78 -30.68
C GLY A 143 8.25 17.82 -30.85
N LEU A 144 7.74 17.27 -29.75
CA LEU A 144 6.68 16.27 -29.73
C LEU A 144 5.33 16.87 -29.32
N ASN A 145 4.25 16.40 -29.92
CA ASN A 145 2.89 16.69 -29.49
C ASN A 145 2.41 15.59 -28.51
N LYS A 146 1.75 15.96 -27.40
CA LYS A 146 1.15 15.02 -26.44
C LYS A 146 0.27 13.94 -27.11
N SER A 147 -0.46 14.32 -28.16
CA SER A 147 -1.35 13.41 -28.92
C SER A 147 -0.61 12.41 -29.81
N ALA A 148 0.66 12.66 -30.14
CA ALA A 148 1.53 11.76 -30.92
C ALA A 148 2.32 10.79 -30.03
N VAL A 149 2.00 10.70 -28.73
CA VAL A 149 2.66 9.78 -27.79
C VAL A 149 1.86 8.47 -27.69
N PRO A 150 2.47 7.30 -27.96
CA PRO A 150 1.82 6.00 -27.79
C PRO A 150 1.30 5.79 -26.37
N ASN A 151 0.19 5.05 -26.24
CA ASN A 151 -0.34 4.65 -24.94
C ASN A 151 0.73 3.89 -24.14
N ALA A 152 0.92 4.27 -22.88
CA ALA A 152 1.82 3.58 -21.96
C ALA A 152 1.12 2.34 -21.35
N PRO A 153 1.52 1.10 -21.68
CA PRO A 153 0.78 -0.10 -21.27
C PRO A 153 0.84 -0.36 -19.75
N HIS A 154 1.81 0.22 -19.04
CA HIS A 154 1.99 0.13 -17.59
C HIS A 154 1.27 1.23 -16.79
N LEU A 155 0.51 2.12 -17.44
CA LEU A 155 -0.20 3.23 -16.81
C LEU A 155 -1.72 3.10 -16.94
N GLU A 156 -2.44 3.45 -15.87
CA GLU A 156 -3.90 3.53 -15.86
C GLU A 156 -4.38 4.93 -16.23
N ASN A 157 -5.51 5.04 -16.94
CA ASN A 157 -6.25 6.30 -17.01
C ASN A 157 -6.96 6.52 -15.66
N CYS A 158 -6.29 7.17 -14.72
CA CYS A 158 -6.78 7.32 -13.35
C CYS A 158 -8.12 8.07 -13.24
N LYS A 159 -8.40 9.01 -14.14
CA LYS A 159 -9.69 9.72 -14.18
C LYS A 159 -10.82 8.79 -14.62
N LEU A 160 -10.60 8.00 -15.66
CA LEU A 160 -11.57 7.01 -16.11
C LEU A 160 -11.76 5.88 -15.08
N SER A 161 -10.66 5.40 -14.49
CA SER A 161 -10.70 4.38 -13.43
C SER A 161 -11.56 4.83 -12.25
N GLU A 162 -11.39 6.08 -11.78
CA GLU A 162 -12.22 6.66 -10.72
C GLU A 162 -13.69 6.76 -11.13
N GLN A 163 -14.01 7.26 -12.33
CA GLN A 163 -15.39 7.34 -12.84
C GLN A 163 -16.08 5.97 -12.91
N VAL A 164 -15.37 4.94 -13.41
CA VAL A 164 -15.87 3.56 -13.48
C VAL A 164 -16.05 2.98 -12.08
N ASN A 165 -15.10 3.20 -11.17
CA ASN A 165 -15.18 2.74 -9.80
C ASN A 165 -16.34 3.43 -9.04
N GLU A 166 -16.58 4.73 -9.22
CA GLU A 166 -17.71 5.46 -8.64
C GLU A 166 -19.06 4.87 -9.06
N ARG A 167 -19.21 4.55 -10.34
CA ARG A 167 -20.40 3.89 -10.87
C ARG A 167 -20.61 2.50 -10.26
N LEU A 168 -19.52 1.76 -10.01
CA LEU A 168 -19.54 0.41 -9.43
C LEU A 168 -19.62 0.40 -7.89
N ASP A 169 -19.62 1.58 -7.25
CA ASP A 169 -19.77 1.73 -5.79
C ASP A 169 -21.08 2.42 -5.39
N LYS A 170 -21.90 2.82 -6.36
CA LYS A 170 -23.22 3.47 -6.18
C LYS A 170 -24.31 2.56 -6.72
N ARG A 171 -25.48 2.53 -6.06
CA ARG A 171 -26.66 1.81 -6.57
C ARG A 171 -27.06 2.37 -7.94
N ALA A 172 -27.46 1.50 -8.86
CA ALA A 172 -28.10 1.96 -10.09
C ALA A 172 -29.53 2.45 -9.80
N GLU A 173 -30.11 3.24 -10.71
CA GLU A 173 -31.46 3.78 -10.54
C GLU A 173 -32.48 2.65 -10.40
N ASN A 174 -33.23 2.66 -9.30
CA ASN A 174 -34.22 1.63 -8.92
C ASN A 174 -33.65 0.23 -8.61
N GLU A 175 -32.32 0.06 -8.48
CA GLU A 175 -31.71 -1.24 -8.12
C GLU A 175 -31.22 -1.30 -6.66
N SER A 176 -31.25 -2.51 -6.07
CA SER A 176 -30.79 -2.76 -4.70
C SER A 176 -29.25 -2.94 -4.59
N LEU A 177 -28.55 -2.95 -5.72
CA LEU A 177 -27.11 -3.12 -5.81
C LEU A 177 -26.52 -2.12 -6.82
N PRO A 178 -25.21 -1.87 -6.80
CA PRO A 178 -24.51 -1.29 -7.94
C PRO A 178 -24.57 -2.26 -9.14
N PRO A 179 -24.24 -1.80 -10.37
CA PRO A 179 -24.34 -2.58 -11.59
C PRO A 179 -23.23 -3.65 -11.72
N TRP A 180 -23.02 -4.48 -10.70
CA TRP A 180 -21.98 -5.52 -10.63
C TRP A 180 -22.19 -6.70 -11.57
N THR A 181 -23.39 -6.87 -12.15
CA THR A 181 -23.63 -7.81 -13.27
C THR A 181 -23.12 -7.27 -14.60
N THR A 182 -22.79 -5.97 -14.69
CA THR A 182 -22.07 -5.44 -15.86
C THR A 182 -20.60 -5.83 -15.78
N TRP A 183 -20.02 -6.22 -16.92
CA TRP A 183 -18.59 -6.49 -16.99
C TRP A 183 -17.82 -5.20 -16.69
N LYS A 184 -16.81 -5.27 -15.80
CA LYS A 184 -16.09 -4.08 -15.33
C LYS A 184 -15.54 -3.27 -16.51
N GLY A 185 -16.09 -2.08 -16.72
CA GLY A 185 -15.59 -1.11 -17.69
C GLY A 185 -16.67 -0.24 -18.30
N LEU A 186 -16.50 0.10 -19.59
CA LEU A 186 -17.43 0.94 -20.35
C LEU A 186 -18.26 0.15 -21.38
N LEU A 187 -18.05 -1.15 -21.56
CA LEU A 187 -18.66 -1.92 -22.65
C LEU A 187 -20.19 -1.86 -22.66
N ASP A 188 -20.82 -1.64 -21.51
CA ASP A 188 -22.27 -1.52 -21.41
C ASP A 188 -22.81 -0.15 -21.89
N THR A 189 -21.99 0.89 -21.97
CA THR A 189 -22.31 2.19 -22.59
C THR A 189 -22.08 2.22 -24.10
N HIS A 190 -21.45 1.18 -24.67
CA HIS A 190 -21.25 1.05 -26.11
C HIS A 190 -22.61 1.04 -26.85
N PRO A 191 -22.77 1.74 -28.00
CA PRO A 191 -24.06 1.85 -28.69
C PRO A 191 -24.76 0.52 -28.99
N ALA A 192 -24.00 -0.53 -29.35
CA ALA A 192 -24.57 -1.86 -29.61
C ALA A 192 -25.09 -2.58 -28.35
N SER A 193 -24.58 -2.25 -27.15
CA SER A 193 -25.11 -2.75 -25.86
C SER A 193 -26.45 -2.07 -25.55
N MET A 194 -26.59 -0.79 -25.89
CA MET A 194 -27.78 0.01 -25.57
C MET A 194 -29.03 -0.41 -26.37
N LEU A 195 -28.86 -0.96 -27.58
CA LEU A 195 -29.94 -1.33 -28.51
C LEU A 195 -30.64 -2.67 -28.22
N ASN A 196 -30.15 -3.47 -27.28
CA ASN A 196 -30.68 -4.83 -27.05
C ASN A 196 -31.46 -4.91 -25.72
N GLU A 197 -32.77 -4.70 -25.78
CA GLU A 197 -33.68 -4.79 -24.62
C GLU A 197 -33.67 -6.18 -23.95
N GLN A 198 -33.47 -7.24 -24.73
CA GLN A 198 -33.43 -8.62 -24.25
C GLN A 198 -32.24 -8.85 -23.30
N LEU A 199 -31.08 -8.27 -23.61
CA LEU A 199 -29.91 -8.27 -22.70
C LEU A 199 -30.17 -7.48 -21.41
N ARG A 200 -31.00 -6.42 -21.44
CA ARG A 200 -31.37 -5.69 -20.22
C ARG A 200 -32.24 -6.56 -19.31
N TYR A 201 -33.23 -7.26 -19.88
CA TYR A 201 -34.13 -8.14 -19.13
C TYR A 201 -33.37 -9.26 -18.40
N PHE A 202 -32.50 -10.00 -19.09
CA PHE A 202 -31.69 -11.06 -18.45
C PHE A 202 -30.76 -10.50 -17.37
N ARG A 203 -30.15 -9.32 -17.60
CA ARG A 203 -29.30 -8.64 -16.61
C ARG A 203 -30.05 -8.31 -15.32
N HIS A 204 -31.33 -7.91 -15.39
CA HIS A 204 -32.14 -7.65 -14.19
C HIS A 204 -32.42 -8.94 -13.39
N GLN A 205 -32.57 -10.07 -14.07
CA GLN A 205 -32.86 -11.36 -13.43
C GLN A 205 -31.65 -11.95 -12.68
N GLU A 206 -30.41 -11.70 -13.13
CA GLU A 206 -29.19 -12.16 -12.44
C GLU A 206 -28.83 -11.33 -11.18
N ILE A 207 -29.33 -10.09 -11.08
CA ILE A 207 -29.01 -9.16 -9.98
C ILE A 207 -29.54 -9.66 -8.62
N SER A 208 -30.67 -10.37 -8.58
CA SER A 208 -31.30 -10.80 -7.33
C SER A 208 -30.45 -11.77 -6.52
N GLU A 209 -29.76 -12.71 -7.19
CA GLU A 209 -29.10 -13.84 -6.52
C GLU A 209 -27.56 -13.82 -6.64
N GLY A 210 -27.00 -13.45 -7.79
CA GLY A 210 -25.59 -13.75 -8.13
C GLY A 210 -24.60 -12.57 -8.24
N ALA A 211 -25.04 -11.31 -8.11
CA ALA A 211 -24.18 -10.15 -8.34
C ALA A 211 -23.08 -10.00 -7.26
N TYR A 212 -21.80 -10.01 -7.66
CA TYR A 212 -20.64 -9.91 -6.78
C TYR A 212 -19.73 -8.73 -7.12
N PRO A 213 -19.11 -8.09 -6.11
CA PRO A 213 -18.38 -6.84 -6.32
C PRO A 213 -17.08 -7.00 -7.16
N PRO A 214 -16.82 -6.09 -8.12
CA PRO A 214 -15.77 -6.21 -9.13
C PRO A 214 -14.34 -5.88 -8.63
N TRP A 215 -14.18 -5.55 -7.34
CA TRP A 215 -12.87 -5.43 -6.71
C TRP A 215 -12.29 -6.78 -6.24
N ILE A 216 -13.07 -7.85 -6.30
CA ILE A 216 -12.60 -9.22 -6.06
C ILE A 216 -12.12 -9.83 -7.37
N THR A 217 -10.97 -10.49 -7.32
CA THR A 217 -10.32 -11.11 -8.48
C THR A 217 -10.30 -12.62 -8.28
N GLY A 218 -10.53 -13.38 -9.36
CA GLY A 218 -10.56 -14.83 -9.33
C GLY A 218 -11.90 -15.42 -8.85
N SER A 219 -12.03 -16.73 -8.97
CA SER A 219 -13.19 -17.50 -8.50
C SER A 219 -13.20 -17.65 -6.97
N ASP A 220 -14.22 -18.30 -6.37
CA ASP A 220 -14.22 -18.51 -4.92
C ASP A 220 -13.11 -19.49 -4.48
N GLU A 221 -12.72 -20.42 -5.35
CA GLU A 221 -11.66 -21.42 -5.15
C GLU A 221 -10.25 -20.80 -5.17
N GLU A 222 -10.07 -19.66 -5.84
CA GLU A 222 -8.81 -18.91 -5.87
C GLU A 222 -8.67 -17.93 -4.70
N ASN A 223 -9.72 -17.80 -3.88
CA ASN A 223 -9.86 -16.85 -2.78
C ASN A 223 -10.08 -17.55 -1.42
N TYR A 224 -9.96 -16.78 -0.34
CA TYR A 224 -10.42 -17.24 0.97
C TYR A 224 -11.93 -17.53 0.96
N PRO A 225 -12.38 -18.51 1.79
CA PRO A 225 -13.79 -18.87 1.92
C PRO A 225 -14.74 -17.68 2.00
N LEU A 226 -15.79 -17.75 1.18
CA LEU A 226 -16.89 -16.78 1.09
C LEU A 226 -16.49 -15.36 0.68
N THR A 227 -15.28 -15.09 0.18
CA THR A 227 -14.82 -13.72 -0.10
C THR A 227 -15.81 -12.91 -0.94
N ARG A 228 -16.30 -13.42 -2.07
CA ARG A 228 -17.26 -12.67 -2.92
C ARG A 228 -18.57 -12.33 -2.18
N LYS A 229 -19.13 -13.29 -1.44
CA LYS A 229 -20.32 -13.09 -0.60
C LYS A 229 -20.09 -12.07 0.51
N VAL A 230 -19.04 -12.23 1.30
CA VAL A 230 -18.71 -11.35 2.43
C VAL A 230 -18.52 -9.90 1.97
N GLN A 231 -17.93 -9.69 0.80
CA GLN A 231 -17.68 -8.35 0.27
C GLN A 231 -18.97 -7.68 -0.21
N ARG A 232 -19.91 -8.43 -0.81
CA ARG A 232 -21.30 -7.98 -1.06
C ARG A 232 -22.00 -7.63 0.26
N ASP A 233 -21.94 -8.52 1.24
CA ASP A 233 -22.65 -8.38 2.52
C ASP A 233 -22.11 -7.17 3.34
N ILE A 234 -20.79 -6.94 3.38
CA ILE A 234 -20.19 -5.76 4.01
C ILE A 234 -20.60 -4.48 3.28
N TRP A 235 -20.58 -4.47 1.94
CA TRP A 235 -21.00 -3.30 1.17
C TRP A 235 -22.48 -2.96 1.44
N LEU A 236 -23.38 -3.96 1.44
CA LEU A 236 -24.80 -3.78 1.77
C LEU A 236 -25.02 -3.26 3.19
N HIS A 237 -24.31 -3.82 4.17
CA HIS A 237 -24.34 -3.39 5.57
C HIS A 237 -23.88 -1.93 5.72
N GLN A 238 -22.86 -1.53 4.96
CA GLN A 238 -22.32 -0.18 4.97
C GLN A 238 -23.11 0.83 4.13
N HIS A 239 -23.87 0.39 3.12
CA HIS A 239 -24.63 1.26 2.21
C HIS A 239 -26.15 0.97 2.30
N PRO A 240 -26.79 1.32 3.43
CA PRO A 240 -28.24 1.24 3.56
C PRO A 240 -28.93 2.20 2.57
N GLU A 241 -30.15 1.87 2.17
CA GLU A 241 -30.95 2.63 1.19
C GLU A 241 -31.38 4.01 1.68
N ASN A 242 -31.40 4.21 2.99
CA ASN A 242 -31.79 5.46 3.63
C ASN A 242 -30.97 5.62 4.92
N CYS A 243 -29.98 6.50 4.91
CA CYS A 243 -29.13 6.74 6.06
C CYS A 243 -29.87 7.53 7.16
N ARG A 244 -30.95 8.23 6.82
CA ARG A 244 -31.84 8.94 7.75
C ARG A 244 -32.90 8.04 8.42
N ASN A 245 -32.99 6.76 8.08
CA ASN A 245 -33.89 5.80 8.74
C ASN A 245 -33.60 5.76 10.26
N PRO A 246 -34.60 5.89 11.15
CA PRO A 246 -34.40 5.89 12.61
C PRO A 246 -33.73 4.63 13.18
N ASN A 247 -33.76 3.51 12.45
CA ASN A 247 -33.10 2.27 12.84
C ASN A 247 -31.63 2.20 12.40
N THR A 248 -31.17 3.06 11.48
CA THR A 248 -29.78 3.13 11.06
C THR A 248 -28.93 3.71 12.19
N ARG A 249 -27.92 2.94 12.61
CA ARG A 249 -26.99 3.30 13.69
C ARG A 249 -25.60 3.50 13.12
N PHE A 250 -24.80 4.31 13.80
CA PHE A 250 -23.47 4.69 13.33
C PHE A 250 -22.37 4.39 14.36
N LEU A 251 -21.17 4.12 13.84
CA LEU A 251 -19.91 4.10 14.58
C LEU A 251 -18.95 5.07 13.89
N VAL A 252 -18.68 6.22 14.49
CA VAL A 252 -17.70 7.19 13.96
C VAL A 252 -16.34 6.93 14.58
N ALA A 253 -15.30 6.80 13.74
CA ALA A 253 -13.95 6.56 14.22
C ALA A 253 -12.90 7.40 13.47
N ASP A 254 -12.08 8.11 14.25
CA ASP A 254 -10.76 8.51 13.80
C ASP A 254 -9.86 7.29 13.62
N TRP A 255 -8.91 7.40 12.70
CA TRP A 255 -7.84 6.42 12.59
C TRP A 255 -6.93 6.46 13.82
N GLU A 256 -6.19 5.38 14.06
CA GLU A 256 -5.30 5.30 15.21
C GLU A 256 -4.15 6.33 15.11
N ARG A 257 -3.88 7.08 16.18
CA ARG A 257 -2.97 8.23 16.22
C ARG A 257 -1.80 8.08 17.21
N LEU A 258 -1.81 7.07 18.09
CA LEU A 258 -0.77 6.93 19.11
C LEU A 258 0.65 6.85 18.49
N PRO A 259 1.63 7.61 19.04
CA PRO A 259 3.01 7.57 18.59
C PRO A 259 3.58 6.13 18.58
N GLY A 260 4.37 5.80 17.55
CA GLY A 260 4.93 4.47 17.34
C GLY A 260 4.06 3.52 16.50
N PHE A 261 2.77 3.82 16.28
CA PHE A 261 1.95 3.01 15.37
C PHE A 261 2.18 3.34 13.88
N GLY A 262 2.93 2.47 13.22
CA GLY A 262 3.04 2.43 11.76
C GLY A 262 1.69 2.16 11.07
N ILE A 263 1.59 2.49 9.78
CA ILE A 263 0.36 2.36 8.97
C ILE A 263 -0.31 0.97 9.05
N GLY A 264 0.47 -0.11 9.10
CA GLY A 264 -0.07 -1.48 9.26
C GLY A 264 -0.80 -1.73 10.58
N ALA A 265 -0.45 -1.01 11.65
CA ALA A 265 -1.21 -1.03 12.89
C ALA A 265 -2.53 -0.28 12.73
N GLN A 266 -2.50 0.94 12.16
CA GLN A 266 -3.71 1.74 11.92
C GLN A 266 -4.77 0.97 11.11
N LEU A 267 -4.36 0.32 10.01
CA LEU A 267 -5.20 -0.56 9.20
C LEU A 267 -5.78 -1.73 10.01
N ALA A 268 -4.95 -2.42 10.81
CA ALA A 268 -5.39 -3.54 11.63
C ALA A 268 -6.35 -3.14 12.77
N GLY A 269 -6.25 -1.91 13.28
CA GLY A 269 -7.20 -1.31 14.22
C GLY A 269 -8.54 -0.96 13.55
N MET A 270 -8.50 -0.35 12.35
CA MET A 270 -9.72 -0.05 11.59
C MET A 270 -10.48 -1.32 11.15
N CYS A 271 -9.76 -2.40 10.83
CA CYS A 271 -10.37 -3.72 10.62
C CYS A 271 -11.11 -4.25 11.88
N GLY A 272 -10.68 -3.86 13.07
CA GLY A 272 -11.34 -4.17 14.34
C GLY A 272 -12.60 -3.35 14.55
N LEU A 273 -12.56 -2.05 14.25
CA LEU A 273 -13.72 -1.16 14.31
C LEU A 273 -14.82 -1.58 13.31
N LEU A 274 -14.45 -2.02 12.10
CA LEU A 274 -15.41 -2.61 11.16
C LEU A 274 -16.03 -3.91 11.70
N ALA A 275 -15.29 -4.72 12.46
CA ALA A 275 -15.83 -5.92 13.12
C ALA A 275 -16.91 -5.56 14.15
N ILE A 276 -16.64 -4.53 14.96
CA ILE A 276 -17.56 -4.00 15.96
C ILE A 276 -18.81 -3.44 15.26
N ALA A 277 -18.63 -2.63 14.22
CA ALA A 277 -19.72 -2.06 13.43
C ALA A 277 -20.70 -3.14 12.91
N ILE A 278 -20.18 -4.21 12.31
CA ILE A 278 -21.00 -5.32 11.79
C ILE A 278 -21.68 -6.09 12.92
N ASN A 279 -20.97 -6.41 14.01
CA ASN A 279 -21.55 -7.11 15.16
C ASN A 279 -22.68 -6.31 15.83
N GLU A 280 -22.58 -4.99 15.87
CA GLU A 280 -23.59 -4.09 16.48
C GLU A 280 -24.65 -3.57 15.50
N LYS A 281 -24.61 -4.00 14.23
CA LYS A 281 -25.50 -3.51 13.15
C LYS A 281 -25.42 -1.98 12.97
N ARG A 282 -24.20 -1.45 12.96
CA ARG A 282 -23.86 -0.02 12.74
C ARG A 282 -23.12 0.18 11.43
N VAL A 283 -23.42 1.25 10.71
CA VAL A 283 -22.55 1.75 9.64
C VAL A 283 -21.30 2.34 10.27
N LEU A 284 -20.12 1.82 9.92
CA LEU A 284 -18.84 2.47 10.24
C LEU A 284 -18.72 3.74 9.39
N VAL A 285 -18.27 4.84 9.99
CA VAL A 285 -17.90 6.10 9.31
C VAL A 285 -16.50 6.50 9.75
N THR A 286 -15.60 6.74 8.79
CA THR A 286 -14.23 7.19 9.10
C THR A 286 -14.11 8.71 9.07
N SER A 287 -13.39 9.20 10.08
CA SER A 287 -13.13 10.60 10.37
C SER A 287 -11.66 10.92 10.04
N TYR A 288 -10.91 11.53 10.96
CA TYR A 288 -9.57 12.03 10.71
C TYR A 288 -8.56 10.90 10.48
N TYR A 289 -7.89 10.95 9.33
CA TYR A 289 -6.73 10.12 8.97
C TYR A 289 -5.47 10.98 8.96
N ASN A 290 -4.73 10.93 10.07
CA ASN A 290 -3.53 11.74 10.30
C ASN A 290 -2.43 11.60 9.23
N ARG A 291 -2.41 10.50 8.48
CA ARG A 291 -1.42 10.25 7.43
C ARG A 291 -1.76 10.89 6.09
N ALA A 292 -3.01 11.28 5.84
CA ALA A 292 -3.44 12.07 4.68
C ALA A 292 -3.35 13.60 4.90
N ASP A 293 -2.81 14.05 6.02
CA ASP A 293 -2.66 15.48 6.35
C ASP A 293 -1.34 16.05 5.78
N HIS A 294 -1.26 16.13 4.45
CA HIS A 294 -0.13 16.65 3.67
C HIS A 294 -0.60 17.20 2.32
N ASP A 295 0.25 17.95 1.62
CA ASP A 295 -0.16 18.80 0.49
C ASP A 295 -0.49 18.03 -0.82
N GLY A 296 -0.11 16.75 -0.87
CA GLY A 296 -0.59 15.80 -1.87
C GLY A 296 -2.11 15.57 -1.79
N CYS A 297 -2.68 15.56 -0.57
CA CYS A 297 -4.12 15.45 -0.33
C CYS A 297 -4.74 16.85 -0.18
N LYS A 298 -5.70 17.19 -1.05
CA LYS A 298 -6.24 18.55 -1.17
C LYS A 298 -7.74 18.61 -0.88
N GLY A 299 -8.24 19.80 -0.51
CA GLY A 299 -9.65 20.04 -0.27
C GLY A 299 -10.24 19.11 0.81
N SER A 300 -11.45 18.61 0.57
CA SER A 300 -12.17 17.66 1.43
C SER A 300 -11.47 16.30 1.61
N PHE A 301 -10.48 15.98 0.78
CA PHE A 301 -9.69 14.75 0.90
C PHE A 301 -8.48 14.91 1.84
N ARG A 302 -8.07 16.13 2.19
CA ARG A 302 -6.98 16.32 3.15
C ARG A 302 -7.37 15.74 4.49
N SER A 303 -6.44 15.01 5.12
CA SER A 303 -6.64 14.35 6.40
C SER A 303 -7.76 13.29 6.38
N SER A 304 -8.11 12.76 5.20
CA SER A 304 -9.14 11.73 5.03
C SER A 304 -8.60 10.48 4.36
N TRP A 305 -9.14 9.32 4.72
CA TRP A 305 -8.89 8.06 4.00
C TRP A 305 -9.27 8.18 2.51
N SER A 306 -10.29 9.00 2.21
CA SER A 306 -10.75 9.35 0.87
C SER A 306 -9.73 10.09 0.00
N CYS A 307 -8.53 10.40 0.50
CA CYS A 307 -7.42 10.75 -0.38
C CYS A 307 -6.89 9.55 -1.18
N TYR A 308 -6.90 8.34 -0.60
CA TYR A 308 -6.26 7.16 -1.20
C TYR A 308 -7.26 6.10 -1.71
N PHE A 309 -8.32 5.84 -0.96
CA PHE A 309 -9.32 4.82 -1.28
C PHE A 309 -10.73 5.33 -1.03
N PHE A 310 -11.71 4.74 -1.68
CA PHE A 310 -13.10 5.15 -1.54
C PHE A 310 -13.57 5.06 -0.07
N PRO A 311 -14.43 5.99 0.39
CA PRO A 311 -14.93 5.99 1.77
C PRO A 311 -15.64 4.67 2.11
N GLU A 312 -15.67 4.32 3.38
CA GLU A 312 -16.31 3.12 3.91
C GLU A 312 -17.83 3.02 3.70
N THR A 313 -18.51 4.13 3.37
CA THR A 313 -19.96 4.25 3.17
C THR A 313 -20.29 5.45 2.26
N SER A 314 -21.57 5.62 1.90
CA SER A 314 -22.08 6.74 1.09
C SER A 314 -21.92 8.09 1.78
N GLN A 315 -21.82 9.17 0.99
CA GLN A 315 -21.71 10.52 1.54
C GLN A 315 -22.92 10.90 2.41
N GLU A 316 -24.14 10.49 2.05
CA GLU A 316 -25.34 10.67 2.87
C GLU A 316 -25.19 10.07 4.27
N CYS A 317 -24.62 8.87 4.38
CA CYS A 317 -24.39 8.20 5.66
C CYS A 317 -23.30 8.89 6.48
N ARG A 318 -22.26 9.43 5.83
CA ARG A 318 -21.22 10.22 6.50
C ARG A 318 -21.80 11.54 7.04
N ASP A 319 -22.52 12.28 6.20
CA ASP A 319 -23.17 13.54 6.58
C ASP A 319 -24.15 13.33 7.73
N ARG A 320 -24.99 12.28 7.66
CA ARG A 320 -25.93 11.93 8.73
C ARG A 320 -25.23 11.51 10.02
N ALA A 321 -24.12 10.77 9.95
CA ALA A 321 -23.35 10.43 11.14
C ALA A 321 -22.72 11.68 11.79
N PHE A 322 -22.15 12.59 11.01
CA PHE A 322 -21.59 13.84 11.54
C PHE A 322 -22.67 14.80 12.07
N GLU A 323 -23.87 14.82 11.48
CA GLU A 323 -25.05 15.50 12.05
C GLU A 323 -25.40 14.92 13.44
N LEU A 324 -25.46 13.60 13.56
CA LEU A 324 -25.77 12.90 14.81
C LEU A 324 -24.67 13.04 15.88
N MET A 325 -23.39 13.21 15.49
CA MET A 325 -22.30 13.50 16.43
C MET A 325 -22.52 14.79 17.23
N GLY A 326 -23.29 15.75 16.69
CA GLY A 326 -23.66 16.99 17.38
C GLY A 326 -24.83 16.84 18.39
N SER A 327 -25.57 15.73 18.36
CA SER A 327 -26.73 15.50 19.25
C SER A 327 -26.31 14.70 20.49
N LYS A 328 -26.56 15.28 21.67
CA LYS A 328 -26.37 14.58 22.95
C LYS A 328 -27.34 13.40 23.09
N GLU A 329 -28.58 13.57 22.65
CA GLU A 329 -29.61 12.53 22.70
C GLU A 329 -29.23 11.31 21.84
N ALA A 330 -28.58 11.53 20.69
CA ALA A 330 -28.12 10.45 19.82
C ALA A 330 -26.98 9.62 20.44
N LEU A 331 -26.07 10.28 21.16
CA LEU A 331 -24.99 9.65 21.92
C LEU A 331 -25.53 8.88 23.14
N GLU A 332 -26.38 9.52 23.94
CA GLU A 332 -27.00 8.91 25.13
C GLU A 332 -27.85 7.68 24.78
N ARG A 333 -28.64 7.75 23.69
CA ARG A 333 -29.42 6.62 23.16
C ARG A 333 -28.58 5.61 22.37
N ARG A 334 -27.26 5.81 22.25
CA ARG A 334 -26.31 4.99 21.47
C ARG A 334 -26.73 4.76 20.01
N ILE A 335 -27.48 5.68 19.43
CA ILE A 335 -27.78 5.71 17.98
C ILE A 335 -26.46 5.89 17.23
N ILE A 336 -25.62 6.78 17.75
CA ILE A 336 -24.23 6.94 17.35
C ILE A 336 -23.30 6.53 18.50
N THR A 337 -22.16 5.95 18.14
CA THR A 337 -21.05 5.65 19.06
C THR A 337 -19.74 6.11 18.44
N THR A 338 -18.73 6.39 19.27
CA THR A 338 -17.38 6.70 18.84
C THR A 338 -16.42 5.55 19.13
N LYS A 339 -15.20 5.62 18.57
CA LYS A 339 -14.09 4.73 18.95
C LYS A 339 -13.92 4.59 20.47
N ASP A 340 -14.10 5.67 21.22
CA ASP A 340 -13.83 5.73 22.67
C ASP A 340 -14.88 4.99 23.52
N ASN A 341 -16.00 4.56 22.91
CA ASN A 341 -16.94 3.65 23.56
C ASN A 341 -16.42 2.21 23.69
N TYR A 342 -15.29 1.87 23.07
CA TYR A 342 -14.75 0.52 23.01
C TYR A 342 -13.32 0.46 23.55
N THR A 343 -13.00 -0.60 24.28
CA THR A 343 -11.64 -0.80 24.79
C THR A 343 -10.67 -1.18 23.67
N SER A 344 -9.39 -0.87 23.86
CA SER A 344 -8.31 -1.37 23.00
C SER A 344 -8.37 -2.90 22.83
N LYS A 345 -8.78 -3.65 23.87
CA LYS A 345 -8.90 -5.11 23.78
C LYS A 345 -9.96 -5.53 22.76
N GLU A 346 -11.11 -4.85 22.72
CA GLU A 346 -12.18 -5.12 21.75
C GLU A 346 -11.75 -4.76 20.33
N ILE A 347 -11.15 -3.59 20.13
CA ILE A 347 -10.68 -3.14 18.80
C ILE A 347 -9.58 -4.07 18.27
N TRP A 348 -8.52 -4.32 19.04
CA TRP A 348 -7.35 -5.07 18.55
C TRP A 348 -7.52 -6.58 18.56
N THR A 349 -8.35 -7.10 19.49
CA THR A 349 -8.41 -8.55 19.79
C THR A 349 -9.82 -9.11 20.00
N GLY A 350 -10.88 -8.32 19.79
CA GLY A 350 -12.27 -8.70 19.99
C GLY A 350 -12.78 -9.79 19.06
N ARG A 351 -14.09 -10.06 19.17
CA ARG A 351 -14.77 -11.12 18.41
C ARG A 351 -14.85 -10.77 16.93
N THR A 352 -14.46 -11.71 16.08
CA THR A 352 -14.73 -11.64 14.64
C THR A 352 -16.24 -11.75 14.37
N PRO A 353 -16.75 -11.14 13.29
CA PRO A 353 -18.17 -11.23 12.97
C PRO A 353 -18.61 -12.67 12.71
N ARG A 354 -19.72 -13.08 13.32
CA ARG A 354 -20.26 -14.45 13.23
C ARG A 354 -21.46 -14.59 12.28
N VAL A 355 -21.83 -13.52 11.58
CA VAL A 355 -22.92 -13.52 10.58
C VAL A 355 -22.66 -14.48 9.40
N TRP A 356 -21.42 -14.91 9.20
CA TRP A 356 -20.99 -15.91 8.21
C TRP A 356 -20.61 -17.27 8.82
N ASN A 357 -21.06 -17.57 10.04
CA ASN A 357 -20.65 -18.75 10.83
C ASN A 357 -19.15 -18.77 11.14
N GLU A 358 -18.41 -19.79 10.69
CA GLU A 358 -16.97 -19.98 10.95
C GLU A 358 -16.17 -20.31 9.66
N PRO A 359 -16.04 -19.40 8.67
CA PRO A 359 -15.41 -19.75 7.38
C PRO A 359 -13.91 -20.09 7.48
N TRP A 360 -13.27 -19.68 8.56
CA TRP A 360 -11.88 -20.03 8.87
C TRP A 360 -11.69 -21.48 9.33
N SER A 361 -12.76 -22.22 9.66
CA SER A 361 -12.67 -23.61 10.12
C SER A 361 -12.22 -24.58 9.02
N PHE A 362 -12.45 -24.23 7.75
CA PHE A 362 -12.06 -24.99 6.57
C PHE A 362 -11.04 -24.26 5.67
N LEU A 363 -10.31 -23.28 6.23
CA LEU A 363 -9.17 -22.66 5.55
C LEU A 363 -8.03 -23.68 5.35
N GLN A 364 -7.62 -23.87 4.10
CA GLN A 364 -6.48 -24.72 3.76
C GLN A 364 -5.13 -23.96 3.96
N PRO A 365 -4.04 -24.65 4.34
CA PRO A 365 -2.77 -24.00 4.61
C PRO A 365 -1.96 -23.73 3.33
N THR A 366 -1.75 -22.44 3.05
CA THR A 366 -0.95 -21.96 1.90
C THR A 366 0.31 -21.21 2.32
N THR A 367 0.64 -21.25 3.61
CA THR A 367 1.78 -20.55 4.21
C THR A 367 2.86 -21.57 4.57
N GLU A 368 4.12 -21.25 4.27
CA GLU A 368 5.25 -22.13 4.51
C GLU A 368 6.35 -21.43 5.31
N ILE A 369 6.94 -22.16 6.27
CA ILE A 369 8.10 -21.73 7.07
C ILE A 369 9.08 -22.90 7.13
N ASN A 370 10.35 -22.67 6.85
CA ASN A 370 11.43 -23.66 6.92
C ASN A 370 11.13 -24.99 6.19
N GLY A 371 10.49 -24.95 5.01
CA GLY A 371 10.13 -26.14 4.23
C GLY A 371 8.83 -26.82 4.66
N SER A 372 8.15 -26.33 5.70
CA SER A 372 6.93 -26.95 6.24
C SER A 372 5.71 -26.06 6.06
N LEU A 373 4.64 -26.61 5.47
CA LEU A 373 3.33 -25.95 5.43
C LEU A 373 2.77 -25.80 6.85
N VAL A 374 2.30 -24.61 7.20
CA VAL A 374 1.85 -24.31 8.55
C VAL A 374 0.33 -24.45 8.66
N ALA A 375 -0.09 -25.64 9.09
CA ALA A 375 -1.50 -26.07 9.11
C ALA A 375 -2.39 -25.32 10.12
N PHE A 376 -1.85 -24.90 11.27
CA PHE A 376 -2.66 -24.42 12.40
C PHE A 376 -2.12 -23.15 13.04
N HIS A 377 -2.94 -22.10 13.08
CA HIS A 377 -2.67 -20.80 13.71
C HIS A 377 -3.71 -20.54 14.79
N ARG A 378 -3.32 -20.09 15.99
CA ARG A 378 -4.24 -19.95 17.15
C ARG A 378 -5.31 -18.85 17.00
N LYS A 379 -5.32 -18.14 15.86
CA LYS A 379 -6.26 -17.07 15.48
C LYS A 379 -6.59 -17.05 13.97
N MET A 380 -6.96 -18.19 13.40
CA MET A 380 -7.39 -18.27 11.98
C MET A 380 -8.62 -17.39 11.70
N ASP A 381 -9.52 -17.27 12.67
CA ASP A 381 -10.65 -16.33 12.68
C ASP A 381 -10.21 -14.90 12.34
N ARG A 382 -9.21 -14.39 13.05
CA ARG A 382 -8.70 -13.02 12.88
C ARG A 382 -7.93 -12.85 11.58
N ARG A 383 -7.26 -13.90 11.08
CA ARG A 383 -6.57 -13.90 9.78
C ARG A 383 -7.57 -13.77 8.64
N TRP A 384 -8.61 -14.60 8.66
CA TRP A 384 -9.71 -14.52 7.70
C TRP A 384 -10.41 -13.16 7.77
N TRP A 385 -10.83 -12.72 8.97
CA TRP A 385 -11.58 -11.47 9.12
C TRP A 385 -10.78 -10.24 8.66
N ARG A 386 -9.51 -10.11 9.08
CA ARG A 386 -8.69 -8.95 8.68
C ARG A 386 -8.47 -8.90 7.17
N ALA A 387 -8.35 -10.05 6.50
CA ALA A 387 -8.24 -10.11 5.05
C ALA A 387 -9.51 -9.61 4.33
N GLN A 388 -10.69 -9.91 4.87
CA GLN A 388 -11.96 -9.38 4.35
C GLN A 388 -12.12 -7.88 4.62
N ALA A 389 -11.85 -7.45 5.86
CA ALA A 389 -11.98 -6.05 6.26
C ALA A 389 -11.05 -5.12 5.47
N ILE A 390 -9.77 -5.48 5.32
CA ILE A 390 -8.82 -4.66 4.57
C ILE A 390 -9.16 -4.59 3.07
N ARG A 391 -9.68 -5.68 2.50
CA ARG A 391 -10.14 -5.72 1.10
C ARG A 391 -11.30 -4.75 0.86
N TYR A 392 -12.24 -4.66 1.79
CA TYR A 392 -13.35 -3.72 1.70
C TYR A 392 -12.90 -2.26 1.87
N LEU A 393 -12.04 -1.99 2.86
CA LEU A 393 -11.52 -0.64 3.14
C LEU A 393 -10.62 -0.10 2.00
N MET A 394 -10.03 -0.98 1.18
CA MET A 394 -9.17 -0.64 0.04
C MET A 394 -9.82 -1.02 -1.32
N ARG A 395 -11.15 -1.17 -1.38
CA ARG A 395 -11.86 -1.75 -2.54
C ARG A 395 -11.62 -1.04 -3.88
N PHE A 396 -11.60 0.29 -3.85
CA PHE A 396 -11.37 1.14 -5.02
C PHE A 396 -10.33 2.21 -4.69
N GLN A 397 -9.40 2.42 -5.62
CA GLN A 397 -8.39 3.48 -5.56
C GLN A 397 -8.99 4.79 -6.09
N THR A 398 -8.61 5.90 -5.48
CA THR A 398 -8.88 7.25 -6.01
C THR A 398 -7.94 7.58 -7.17
N GLN A 399 -8.23 8.66 -7.89
CA GLN A 399 -7.32 9.24 -8.90
C GLN A 399 -5.93 9.52 -8.31
N TYR A 400 -5.84 9.93 -7.03
CA TYR A 400 -4.58 10.20 -6.35
C TYR A 400 -3.74 8.93 -6.13
N MET A 401 -4.32 7.87 -5.54
CA MET A 401 -3.61 6.60 -5.33
C MET A 401 -3.22 5.93 -6.66
N CYS A 402 -4.11 5.97 -7.65
CA CYS A 402 -3.80 5.52 -9.01
C CYS A 402 -2.63 6.32 -9.61
N GLY A 403 -2.59 7.65 -9.40
CA GLY A 403 -1.48 8.50 -9.84
C GLY A 403 -0.14 8.10 -9.19
N LEU A 404 -0.13 7.78 -7.90
CA LEU A 404 1.07 7.27 -7.21
C LEU A 404 1.52 5.92 -7.78
N MET A 405 0.58 5.01 -8.08
CA MET A 405 0.87 3.73 -8.73
C MET A 405 1.46 3.93 -10.14
N ASN A 406 0.91 4.84 -10.93
CA ASN A 406 1.43 5.20 -12.25
C ASN A 406 2.86 5.74 -12.19
N VAL A 407 3.17 6.64 -11.25
CA VAL A 407 4.54 7.15 -11.04
C VAL A 407 5.49 6.01 -10.67
N ALA A 408 5.08 5.11 -9.78
CA ALA A 408 5.89 3.97 -9.37
C ALA A 408 6.13 2.96 -10.49
N ARG A 409 5.09 2.59 -11.25
CA ARG A 409 5.19 1.70 -12.42
C ARG A 409 6.03 2.35 -13.53
N ASN A 410 5.93 3.66 -13.76
CA ASN A 410 6.75 4.34 -14.77
C ASN A 410 8.23 4.42 -14.38
N ALA A 411 8.53 4.67 -13.10
CA ALA A 411 9.90 4.69 -12.59
C ALA A 411 10.55 3.30 -12.64
N ALA A 412 9.79 2.25 -12.33
CA ALA A 412 10.30 0.87 -12.30
C ALA A 412 10.36 0.20 -13.68
N PHE A 413 9.28 0.29 -14.46
CA PHE A 413 9.07 -0.53 -15.66
C PHE A 413 9.02 0.29 -16.96
N GLY A 414 8.99 1.63 -16.89
CA GLY A 414 8.73 2.49 -18.05
C GLY A 414 9.73 2.32 -19.21
N LYS A 415 11.02 2.05 -18.92
CA LYS A 415 12.01 1.75 -19.97
C LYS A 415 11.79 0.38 -20.64
N GLU A 416 11.37 -0.61 -19.86
CA GLU A 416 11.09 -1.97 -20.36
C GLU A 416 9.82 -1.95 -21.23
N ALA A 417 8.77 -1.28 -20.76
CA ALA A 417 7.55 -1.01 -21.51
C ALA A 417 7.83 -0.22 -22.81
N ALA A 418 8.67 0.82 -22.74
CA ALA A 418 9.04 1.63 -23.91
C ALA A 418 9.74 0.77 -24.98
N LYS A 419 10.67 -0.10 -24.56
CA LYS A 419 11.34 -1.03 -25.47
C LYS A 419 10.36 -2.00 -26.14
N MET A 420 9.40 -2.54 -25.39
CA MET A 420 8.36 -3.42 -25.95
C MET A 420 7.46 -2.67 -26.97
N VAL A 421 6.99 -1.47 -26.62
CA VAL A 421 6.14 -0.65 -27.51
C VAL A 421 6.89 -0.26 -28.79
N LEU A 422 8.14 0.20 -28.69
CA LEU A 422 8.94 0.56 -29.87
C LEU A 422 9.29 -0.65 -30.74
N THR A 423 9.43 -1.85 -30.16
CA THR A 423 9.59 -3.09 -30.94
C THR A 423 8.36 -3.38 -31.80
N SER A 424 7.15 -3.08 -31.32
CA SER A 424 5.91 -3.25 -32.10
C SER A 424 5.63 -2.13 -33.11
N LEU A 425 6.03 -0.89 -32.80
CA LEU A 425 5.84 0.27 -33.68
C LEU A 425 6.93 0.43 -34.75
N GLY A 426 8.03 -0.31 -34.66
CA GLY A 426 9.12 -0.26 -35.63
C GLY A 426 9.72 1.14 -35.73
N ARG A 427 9.52 1.82 -36.88
CA ARG A 427 9.93 3.22 -37.12
C ARG A 427 8.77 4.23 -37.12
N GLU A 428 7.52 3.81 -36.95
CA GLU A 428 6.35 4.70 -37.05
C GLU A 428 6.38 5.86 -36.04
N TRP A 429 7.10 5.74 -34.92
CA TRP A 429 7.26 6.78 -33.91
C TRP A 429 8.72 7.27 -33.82
N PRO A 430 9.00 8.59 -33.81
CA PRO A 430 8.05 9.69 -33.60
C PRO A 430 7.42 10.31 -34.87
N GLU A 431 7.84 9.93 -36.08
CA GLU A 431 7.57 10.71 -37.30
C GLU A 431 6.17 10.49 -37.92
N ASP A 432 5.65 9.27 -37.92
CA ASP A 432 4.40 8.87 -38.61
C ASP A 432 3.25 8.47 -37.66
N PHE A 433 3.38 8.70 -36.35
CA PHE A 433 2.39 8.30 -35.34
C PHE A 433 1.20 9.27 -35.24
N GLY A 434 0.55 9.53 -36.38
CA GLY A 434 -0.57 10.48 -36.51
C GLY A 434 -1.94 9.82 -36.67
N ASN A 435 -2.90 10.23 -35.83
CA ASN A 435 -4.36 10.05 -36.04
C ASN A 435 -4.89 8.65 -36.44
N LYS A 436 -4.24 7.56 -36.03
CA LYS A 436 -4.90 6.23 -36.02
C LYS A 436 -6.07 6.30 -35.02
N ARG A 437 -7.31 6.35 -35.53
CA ARG A 437 -8.54 6.34 -34.71
C ARG A 437 -8.56 5.07 -33.87
N ARG A 438 -8.74 5.21 -32.55
CA ARG A 438 -8.91 4.05 -31.65
C ARG A 438 -10.13 3.24 -32.08
N SER A 439 -9.97 1.93 -32.04
CA SER A 439 -11.04 0.97 -32.25
C SER A 439 -11.94 0.84 -31.02
N ASP A 440 -13.18 0.38 -31.20
CA ASP A 440 -14.13 0.21 -30.10
C ASP A 440 -13.60 -0.77 -29.03
N ILE A 441 -12.80 -1.76 -29.41
CA ILE A 441 -12.17 -2.68 -28.45
C ILE A 441 -11.09 -1.99 -27.59
N GLU A 442 -10.35 -1.03 -28.15
CA GLU A 442 -9.41 -0.20 -27.38
C GLU A 442 -10.14 0.74 -26.41
N GLU A 443 -11.24 1.36 -26.85
CA GLU A 443 -11.99 2.35 -26.08
C GLU A 443 -12.86 1.75 -24.98
N PHE A 444 -13.57 0.66 -25.25
CA PHE A 444 -14.58 0.10 -24.34
C PHE A 444 -14.09 -1.12 -23.54
N VAL A 445 -13.19 -1.93 -24.10
CA VAL A 445 -12.69 -3.17 -23.47
C VAL A 445 -11.30 -2.98 -22.87
N TRP A 446 -10.29 -2.65 -23.69
CA TRP A 446 -8.90 -2.60 -23.24
C TRP A 446 -8.59 -1.36 -22.39
N ALA A 447 -9.38 -0.28 -22.46
CA ALA A 447 -9.28 0.87 -21.57
C ALA A 447 -9.44 0.52 -20.07
N ASN A 448 -10.02 -0.64 -19.75
CA ASN A 448 -10.19 -1.16 -18.39
C ASN A 448 -9.32 -2.38 -18.09
N TYR A 449 -8.41 -2.74 -19.02
CA TYR A 449 -7.47 -3.83 -18.81
C TYR A 449 -6.41 -3.46 -17.77
N ARG A 450 -5.82 -4.46 -17.11
CA ARG A 450 -4.82 -4.21 -16.07
C ARG A 450 -3.53 -3.67 -16.66
N PRO A 451 -2.85 -2.73 -15.96
CA PRO A 451 -1.51 -2.31 -16.31
C PRO A 451 -0.56 -3.46 -16.52
N TRP A 452 0.24 -3.34 -17.56
CA TRP A 452 1.40 -4.19 -17.76
C TRP A 452 2.41 -3.96 -16.64
N ILE A 453 2.87 -5.06 -16.05
CA ILE A 453 4.04 -5.14 -15.19
C ILE A 453 4.85 -6.37 -15.66
N PRO A 454 6.18 -6.42 -15.47
CA PRO A 454 6.95 -7.61 -15.82
C PRO A 454 6.46 -8.80 -15.01
N ARG A 455 6.01 -9.88 -15.68
CA ARG A 455 5.54 -11.11 -15.05
C ARG A 455 6.39 -12.32 -15.50
N PRO A 456 6.62 -13.32 -14.61
CA PRO A 456 6.18 -13.34 -13.22
C PRO A 456 7.04 -12.43 -12.32
N LEU A 457 6.37 -11.75 -11.38
CA LEU A 457 6.95 -10.85 -10.38
C LEU A 457 6.88 -11.47 -8.99
N LEU A 458 7.99 -11.48 -8.26
CA LEU A 458 8.00 -11.78 -6.82
C LEU A 458 7.99 -10.48 -6.03
N SER A 459 7.01 -10.29 -5.16
CA SER A 459 7.12 -9.25 -4.14
C SER A 459 7.91 -9.77 -2.94
N MET A 460 8.88 -9.00 -2.47
CA MET A 460 9.69 -9.30 -1.29
C MET A 460 9.62 -8.13 -0.30
N HIS A 461 9.14 -8.40 0.92
CA HIS A 461 9.10 -7.40 1.99
C HIS A 461 10.10 -7.74 3.11
N VAL A 462 11.20 -6.98 3.16
CA VAL A 462 12.33 -7.18 4.07
C VAL A 462 12.27 -6.15 5.19
N ARG A 463 11.75 -6.56 6.35
CA ARG A 463 11.62 -5.72 7.56
C ARG A 463 12.73 -6.07 8.57
N MET A 464 13.46 -5.05 9.01
CA MET A 464 14.68 -5.12 9.83
C MET A 464 14.65 -4.03 10.93
N GLY A 465 15.79 -3.70 11.57
CA GLY A 465 15.87 -2.61 12.55
C GLY A 465 15.09 -2.86 13.85
N ASP A 466 14.33 -1.87 14.30
CA ASP A 466 13.65 -1.83 15.61
C ASP A 466 12.67 -2.99 15.90
N LYS A 467 12.20 -3.68 14.86
CA LYS A 467 11.25 -4.79 14.99
C LYS A 467 11.84 -6.06 15.60
N ALA A 468 13.13 -6.08 15.93
CA ALA A 468 13.79 -7.16 16.67
C ALA A 468 13.13 -7.45 18.04
N CYS A 469 12.49 -6.44 18.67
CA CYS A 469 11.77 -6.62 19.93
C CYS A 469 10.32 -7.14 19.75
N GLU A 470 9.81 -7.27 18.51
CA GLU A 470 8.51 -7.87 18.19
C GLU A 470 8.62 -9.25 17.52
N MET A 471 9.66 -9.49 16.72
CA MET A 471 9.83 -10.72 15.94
C MET A 471 11.31 -11.06 15.69
N LYS A 472 11.61 -12.33 15.37
CA LYS A 472 12.92 -12.72 14.85
C LYS A 472 13.19 -11.99 13.53
N VAL A 473 14.11 -11.01 13.55
CA VAL A 473 14.67 -10.41 12.33
C VAL A 473 15.59 -11.42 11.65
N VAL A 474 15.49 -11.50 10.33
CA VAL A 474 16.29 -12.38 9.47
C VAL A 474 17.03 -11.50 8.47
N GLU A 475 18.26 -11.86 8.13
CA GLU A 475 19.06 -11.11 7.15
C GLU A 475 18.55 -11.32 5.71
N PHE A 476 18.90 -10.43 4.79
CA PHE A 476 18.35 -10.37 3.43
C PHE A 476 18.57 -11.69 2.66
N GLU A 477 19.71 -12.31 2.90
CA GLU A 477 20.14 -13.61 2.40
C GLU A 477 19.10 -14.71 2.68
N GLY A 478 18.42 -14.67 3.84
CA GLY A 478 17.34 -15.60 4.17
C GLY A 478 16.07 -15.41 3.34
N TYR A 479 15.78 -14.18 2.90
CA TYR A 479 14.68 -13.90 1.97
C TYR A 479 15.06 -14.32 0.54
N MET A 480 16.32 -14.10 0.13
CA MET A 480 16.82 -14.52 -1.18
C MET A 480 16.84 -16.05 -1.33
N HIS A 481 17.20 -16.80 -0.29
CA HIS A 481 17.08 -18.27 -0.28
C HIS A 481 15.64 -18.74 -0.57
N LEU A 482 14.62 -18.07 0.00
CA LEU A 482 13.22 -18.38 -0.31
C LEU A 482 12.85 -17.99 -1.75
N ALA A 483 13.35 -16.86 -2.26
CA ALA A 483 13.14 -16.43 -3.65
C ALA A 483 13.75 -17.40 -4.66
N ASP A 484 14.99 -17.85 -4.43
CA ASP A 484 15.67 -18.84 -5.28
C ASP A 484 14.94 -20.17 -5.28
N ARG A 485 14.36 -20.60 -4.14
CA ARG A 485 13.53 -21.80 -4.08
C ARG A 485 12.21 -21.67 -4.85
N ILE A 486 11.60 -20.49 -4.92
CA ILE A 486 10.47 -20.24 -5.84
C ILE A 486 10.97 -20.35 -7.28
N ARG A 487 12.10 -19.71 -7.61
CA ARG A 487 12.68 -19.73 -8.96
C ARG A 487 13.10 -21.13 -9.44
N GLN A 488 13.52 -22.03 -8.55
CA GLN A 488 13.74 -23.45 -8.87
C GLN A 488 12.49 -24.13 -9.45
N ARG A 489 11.29 -23.74 -8.98
CA ARG A 489 10.01 -24.24 -9.52
C ARG A 489 9.46 -23.39 -10.66
N PHE A 490 9.83 -22.11 -10.72
CA PHE A 490 9.39 -21.16 -11.75
C PHE A 490 10.61 -20.45 -12.39
N PRO A 491 11.35 -21.10 -13.32
CA PRO A 491 12.64 -20.58 -13.82
C PRO A 491 12.57 -19.24 -14.56
N HIS A 492 11.38 -18.86 -15.05
CA HIS A 492 11.13 -17.57 -15.68
C HIS A 492 11.00 -16.40 -14.69
N LEU A 493 10.94 -16.68 -13.38
CA LEU A 493 10.93 -15.67 -12.33
C LEU A 493 12.31 -15.01 -12.22
N LYS A 494 12.42 -13.82 -12.82
CA LYS A 494 13.64 -13.00 -12.82
C LYS A 494 13.49 -11.67 -12.11
N SER A 495 12.26 -11.26 -11.80
CA SER A 495 11.94 -9.91 -11.31
C SER A 495 11.45 -9.92 -9.87
N ILE A 496 12.01 -9.04 -9.04
CA ILE A 496 11.64 -8.83 -7.64
C ILE A 496 11.21 -7.37 -7.42
N TRP A 497 10.01 -7.18 -6.87
CA TRP A 497 9.61 -5.92 -6.24
C TRP A 497 10.04 -5.93 -4.77
N LEU A 498 11.04 -5.13 -4.42
CA LEU A 498 11.69 -5.11 -3.11
C LEU A 498 11.20 -3.94 -2.25
N SER A 499 10.39 -4.24 -1.24
CA SER A 499 9.96 -3.28 -0.23
C SER A 499 10.80 -3.44 1.04
N THR A 500 11.52 -2.38 1.41
CA THR A 500 12.35 -2.34 2.62
C THR A 500 12.66 -0.91 3.04
N GLU A 501 12.68 -0.68 4.34
CA GLU A 501 13.11 0.57 4.99
C GLU A 501 14.64 0.74 5.02
N MET A 502 15.42 -0.33 4.84
CA MET A 502 16.89 -0.32 5.06
C MET A 502 17.69 -0.10 3.78
N GLN A 503 18.65 0.84 3.81
CA GLN A 503 19.56 1.07 2.68
C GLN A 503 20.53 -0.10 2.48
N GLU A 504 20.90 -0.80 3.56
CA GLU A 504 21.78 -1.98 3.50
C GLU A 504 21.20 -3.07 2.59
N VAL A 505 19.89 -3.31 2.64
CA VAL A 505 19.19 -4.31 1.82
C VAL A 505 19.25 -3.94 0.34
N ILE A 506 19.06 -2.66 0.00
CA ILE A 506 19.23 -2.16 -1.38
C ILE A 506 20.67 -2.32 -1.85
N ASN A 507 21.67 -2.05 -1.00
CA ASN A 507 23.07 -2.23 -1.35
C ASN A 507 23.40 -3.72 -1.58
N LYS A 508 22.91 -4.62 -0.72
CA LYS A 508 23.07 -6.08 -0.88
C LYS A 508 22.36 -6.62 -2.12
N SER A 509 21.20 -6.08 -2.51
CA SER A 509 20.46 -6.54 -3.71
C SER A 509 21.29 -6.43 -5.00
N LYS A 510 22.21 -5.46 -5.09
CA LYS A 510 23.13 -5.28 -6.23
C LYS A 510 24.12 -6.44 -6.42
N LEU A 511 24.34 -7.26 -5.40
CA LEU A 511 25.20 -8.46 -5.48
C LEU A 511 24.51 -9.63 -6.20
N TYR A 512 23.18 -9.61 -6.30
CA TYR A 512 22.38 -10.67 -6.90
C TYR A 512 22.08 -10.37 -8.37
N THR A 513 23.13 -10.31 -9.20
CA THR A 513 23.07 -9.90 -10.63
C THR A 513 22.14 -10.75 -11.51
N ASN A 514 21.78 -11.96 -11.08
CA ASN A 514 20.82 -12.84 -11.75
C ASN A 514 19.35 -12.48 -11.46
N TRP A 515 19.08 -11.34 -10.82
CA TRP A 515 17.75 -10.88 -10.42
C TRP A 515 17.56 -9.39 -10.76
N ASN A 516 16.44 -9.05 -11.40
CA ASN A 516 16.02 -7.69 -11.66
C ASN A 516 15.28 -7.14 -10.44
N PHE A 517 15.91 -6.24 -9.67
CA PHE A 517 15.29 -5.59 -8.52
C PHE A 517 14.65 -4.26 -8.90
N TYR A 518 13.36 -4.12 -8.56
CA TYR A 518 12.60 -2.89 -8.65
C TYR A 518 12.20 -2.47 -7.24
N TYR A 519 12.31 -1.19 -6.92
CA TYR A 519 11.98 -0.66 -5.60
C TYR A 519 11.66 0.84 -5.69
N THR A 520 10.96 1.36 -4.69
CA THR A 520 10.61 2.79 -4.63
C THR A 520 11.83 3.68 -4.41
N ASN A 521 11.89 4.83 -5.09
CA ASN A 521 12.98 5.79 -4.93
C ASN A 521 12.75 6.71 -3.70
N VAL A 522 13.11 6.20 -2.53
CA VAL A 522 12.96 6.88 -1.25
C VAL A 522 14.26 6.80 -0.46
N THR A 523 14.60 7.84 0.30
CA THR A 523 15.66 7.81 1.30
C THR A 523 15.39 6.68 2.29
N ARG A 524 16.41 5.92 2.68
CA ARG A 524 16.26 4.73 3.55
C ARG A 524 17.09 4.85 4.82
N GLN A 525 16.71 4.06 5.81
CA GLN A 525 17.41 3.95 7.08
C GLN A 525 18.85 3.49 6.88
N VAL A 526 19.75 4.11 7.64
CA VAL A 526 21.15 3.75 7.78
C VAL A 526 21.45 3.61 9.27
N GLY A 527 22.14 2.54 9.66
CA GLY A 527 22.41 2.25 11.07
C GLY A 527 21.16 1.87 11.86
N ASN A 528 21.09 2.33 13.11
CA ASN A 528 20.10 1.87 14.10
C ASN A 528 19.04 2.94 14.44
N MET A 529 18.67 3.79 13.48
CA MET A 529 17.60 4.79 13.70
C MET A 529 16.24 4.11 13.94
N THR A 530 15.39 4.71 14.79
CA THR A 530 14.04 4.16 15.04
C THR A 530 13.14 4.37 13.83
N MET A 531 12.14 3.50 13.62
CA MET A 531 11.17 3.70 12.55
C MET A 531 10.43 5.03 12.67
N ALA A 532 10.11 5.48 13.89
CA ALA A 532 9.45 6.77 14.12
C ALA A 532 10.33 7.97 13.69
N THR A 533 11.63 7.94 14.01
CA THR A 533 12.58 8.97 13.56
C THR A 533 12.73 8.99 12.03
N TYR A 534 12.70 7.82 11.40
CA TYR A 534 12.76 7.68 9.95
C TYR A 534 11.48 8.13 9.24
N GLU A 535 10.29 7.75 9.72
CA GLU A 535 9.03 8.25 9.15
C GLU A 535 8.94 9.78 9.26
N ALA A 536 9.43 10.35 10.38
CA ALA A 536 9.50 11.80 10.57
C ALA A 536 10.48 12.48 9.58
N SER A 537 11.67 11.92 9.34
CA SER A 537 12.67 12.52 8.45
C SER A 537 12.29 12.48 6.96
N LEU A 538 11.42 11.53 6.57
CA LEU A 538 10.83 11.49 5.22
C LEU A 538 9.73 12.55 5.00
N GLY A 539 9.13 13.05 6.09
CA GLY A 539 7.88 13.79 6.04
C GLY A 539 6.65 12.89 5.83
N ARG A 540 5.48 13.40 6.20
CA ARG A 540 4.22 12.64 6.30
C ARG A 540 3.71 12.08 4.97
N GLN A 541 3.88 12.83 3.88
CA GLN A 541 3.49 12.38 2.54
C GLN A 541 4.30 11.15 2.13
N THR A 542 5.62 11.31 2.06
CA THR A 542 6.58 10.27 1.68
C THR A 542 6.45 9.01 2.53
N SER A 543 6.26 9.17 3.85
CA SER A 543 6.06 8.05 4.80
C SER A 543 4.65 7.42 4.74
N THR A 544 3.78 7.85 3.82
CA THR A 544 2.44 7.28 3.61
C THR A 544 2.26 6.80 2.16
N ASP A 545 2.54 7.66 1.17
CA ASP A 545 2.47 7.36 -0.27
C ASP A 545 3.30 6.09 -0.60
N TYR A 546 4.57 6.04 -0.17
CA TYR A 546 5.47 4.94 -0.54
C TYR A 546 5.12 3.59 0.10
N PRO A 547 4.75 3.50 1.39
CA PRO A 547 4.17 2.28 1.93
C PRO A 547 2.93 1.82 1.16
N LEU A 548 1.96 2.70 0.87
CA LEU A 548 0.73 2.31 0.16
C LEU A 548 1.01 1.80 -1.26
N VAL A 549 1.92 2.44 -2.00
CA VAL A 549 2.42 1.94 -3.29
C VAL A 549 3.04 0.55 -3.15
N ASN A 550 3.96 0.36 -2.18
CA ASN A 550 4.61 -0.93 -1.96
C ASN A 550 3.60 -2.02 -1.55
N PHE A 551 2.55 -1.67 -0.82
CA PHE A 551 1.47 -2.58 -0.45
C PHE A 551 0.70 -3.04 -1.69
N LEU A 552 0.22 -2.11 -2.53
CA LEU A 552 -0.55 -2.45 -3.72
C LEU A 552 0.29 -3.23 -4.75
N MET A 553 1.54 -2.82 -4.99
CA MET A 553 2.49 -3.58 -5.82
C MET A 553 2.69 -5.01 -5.33
N ALA A 554 2.76 -5.22 -4.00
CA ALA A 554 2.85 -6.56 -3.42
C ALA A 554 1.57 -7.40 -3.64
N THR A 555 0.40 -6.76 -3.71
CA THR A 555 -0.86 -7.43 -4.07
C THR A 555 -0.98 -7.72 -5.57
N GLU A 556 -0.31 -6.95 -6.44
CA GLU A 556 -0.30 -7.16 -7.90
C GLU A 556 0.69 -8.23 -8.38
N ALA A 557 1.81 -8.40 -7.68
CA ALA A 557 2.85 -9.40 -7.94
C ALA A 557 2.34 -10.86 -7.89
N ASP A 558 2.96 -11.77 -8.62
CA ASP A 558 2.55 -13.18 -8.72
C ASP A 558 2.88 -13.96 -7.45
N PHE A 559 4.08 -13.80 -6.89
CA PHE A 559 4.55 -14.48 -5.67
C PHE A 559 4.81 -13.50 -4.51
N PHE A 560 4.90 -14.00 -3.28
CA PHE A 560 5.24 -13.19 -2.10
C PHE A 560 6.17 -13.90 -1.10
N VAL A 561 7.20 -13.18 -0.67
CA VAL A 561 8.14 -13.56 0.40
C VAL A 561 8.22 -12.40 1.42
N GLY A 562 8.25 -12.73 2.72
CA GLY A 562 8.21 -11.73 3.78
C GLY A 562 8.24 -12.33 5.19
N ALA A 563 8.25 -11.49 6.23
CA ALA A 563 8.21 -11.93 7.63
C ALA A 563 6.78 -11.99 8.22
N LEU A 564 6.29 -13.17 8.62
CA LEU A 564 4.97 -13.38 9.22
C LEU A 564 4.75 -12.55 10.49
N GLY A 565 5.81 -12.36 11.30
CA GLY A 565 5.77 -11.49 12.48
C GLY A 565 5.50 -10.01 12.19
N SER A 566 5.42 -9.61 10.92
CA SER A 566 5.01 -8.27 10.55
C SER A 566 3.54 -8.21 10.17
N THR A 567 2.75 -7.45 10.95
CA THR A 567 1.37 -7.03 10.60
C THR A 567 1.24 -6.55 9.15
N TRP A 568 2.28 -5.92 8.59
CA TRP A 568 2.30 -5.49 7.20
C TRP A 568 2.27 -6.65 6.21
N CYS A 569 3.13 -7.66 6.38
CA CYS A 569 3.13 -8.88 5.57
C CYS A 569 1.80 -9.63 5.70
N PHE A 570 1.25 -9.68 6.92
CA PHE A 570 -0.04 -10.32 7.20
C PHE A 570 -1.20 -9.66 6.46
N LEU A 571 -1.22 -8.33 6.37
CA LEU A 571 -2.23 -7.60 5.60
C LEU A 571 -2.03 -7.74 4.08
N ILE A 572 -0.77 -7.74 3.59
CA ILE A 572 -0.44 -8.02 2.18
C ILE A 572 -0.89 -9.42 1.78
N ASP A 573 -0.55 -10.45 2.57
CA ASP A 573 -0.98 -11.83 2.37
C ASP A 573 -2.50 -11.94 2.39
N GLY A 574 -3.18 -11.33 3.37
CA GLY A 574 -4.65 -11.26 3.39
C GLY A 574 -5.24 -10.65 2.10
N MET A 575 -4.66 -9.57 1.59
CA MET A 575 -5.07 -8.93 0.33
C MET A 575 -4.71 -9.71 -0.93
N ARG A 576 -3.74 -10.62 -0.88
CA ARG A 576 -3.46 -11.56 -1.98
C ARG A 576 -4.47 -12.71 -1.96
N ASN A 577 -4.75 -13.23 -0.77
CA ASN A 577 -5.69 -14.34 -0.54
C ASN A 577 -7.17 -13.95 -0.73
N THR A 578 -7.52 -12.67 -0.77
CA THR A 578 -8.83 -12.15 -1.22
C THR A 578 -8.75 -11.52 -2.61
N GLY A 579 -7.73 -11.87 -3.41
CA GLY A 579 -7.48 -11.35 -4.76
C GLY A 579 -7.05 -12.42 -5.76
N GLY A 580 -7.52 -13.66 -5.59
CA GLY A 580 -7.28 -14.75 -6.53
C GLY A 580 -5.89 -15.37 -6.45
N LYS A 581 -5.18 -15.25 -5.30
CA LYS A 581 -3.78 -15.68 -5.15
C LYS A 581 -3.53 -16.65 -4.00
N VAL A 582 -4.57 -17.30 -3.48
CA VAL A 582 -4.43 -18.33 -2.43
C VAL A 582 -3.42 -19.41 -2.83
N MET A 583 -3.50 -19.90 -4.07
CA MET A 583 -2.62 -20.95 -4.59
C MET A 583 -1.20 -20.49 -4.94
N ALA A 584 -0.91 -19.19 -4.98
CA ALA A 584 0.46 -18.69 -5.11
C ALA A 584 1.26 -18.84 -3.80
N GLY A 585 0.55 -18.97 -2.68
CA GLY A 585 1.11 -19.18 -1.35
C GLY A 585 1.91 -18.00 -0.78
N TYR A 586 2.43 -18.21 0.42
CA TYR A 586 3.28 -17.27 1.13
C TYR A 586 4.43 -18.00 1.82
N LEU A 587 5.66 -17.71 1.38
CA LEU A 587 6.89 -18.22 1.99
C LEU A 587 7.43 -17.22 3.02
N SER A 588 7.58 -17.64 4.27
CA SER A 588 8.02 -16.76 5.36
C SER A 588 9.35 -17.17 5.99
N VAL A 589 10.17 -16.15 6.27
CA VAL A 589 11.47 -16.29 6.96
C VAL A 589 11.34 -16.51 8.48
N ASN A 590 10.19 -16.23 9.07
CA ASN A 590 9.96 -16.37 10.51
C ASN A 590 8.51 -16.81 10.83
N LYS A 591 8.28 -17.11 12.12
CA LYS A 591 6.95 -17.25 12.72
C LYS A 591 6.48 -15.90 13.28
N ASP A 592 5.18 -15.66 13.26
CA ASP A 592 4.49 -14.64 14.06
C ASP A 592 4.33 -15.09 15.54
N ARG A 593 3.92 -14.17 16.43
CA ARG A 593 3.65 -14.41 17.86
C ARG A 593 2.42 -15.29 18.18
N PHE A 594 1.70 -15.76 17.16
CA PHE A 594 0.47 -16.56 17.30
C PHE A 594 0.63 -18.03 16.88
N TRP A 595 1.88 -18.48 16.61
CA TRP A 595 2.25 -19.85 16.26
C TRP A 595 2.89 -20.58 17.45
#